data_AF-A0A0G1YXX3-F1
#
_entry.id   AF-A0A0G1YXX3-F1
#
_cell.length_a   1.000
_cell.length_b   1.000
_cell.length_c   1.000
_cell.angle_alpha   90.00
_cell.angle_beta   90.00
_cell.angle_gamma   90.00
#
_symmetry.space_group_name_H-M   'P 1'
#
loop_
_entity.id
_entity.type
_entity.pdbx_description
1 polymer ?
#
loop_
_entity_poly.entity_id
_entity_poly.type
_entity_poly.pdbx_seq_one_letter_code
_entity_poly.pdbx_strand_id
1 'polypeptide(L)'
;MNIEKGGDSRNQEEGFDVKFIRSMFAHARLDHDVYNVWHKLPFNEEQWHGPIEPLQHYVERIERDAKNAALIRQLSDPEAVKAYDQLVDEFNASLPEINKTKDFDTIRKFWDRARKLIYSERE
;
A
#
# COMPACT_ATOMS: atom_id res chain seq x y z
N MET A 1 40.19 19.96 -28.52
CA MET A 1 38.98 19.20 -28.88
C MET A 1 38.30 18.80 -27.58
N ASN A 2 37.20 19.47 -27.25
CA ASN A 2 36.41 19.20 -26.05
C ASN A 2 35.67 17.87 -26.22
N ILE A 3 35.76 17.00 -25.23
CA ILE A 3 34.87 15.83 -25.11
C ILE A 3 33.75 16.25 -24.15
N GLU A 4 32.66 16.75 -24.71
CA GLU A 4 31.40 16.89 -23.99
C GLU A 4 30.77 15.50 -23.86
N LYS A 5 31.00 14.84 -22.71
CA LYS A 5 30.18 13.73 -22.23
C LYS A 5 29.41 14.20 -20.99
N GLY A 6 28.33 14.92 -21.23
CA GLY A 6 27.29 15.20 -20.25
C GLY A 6 26.00 14.53 -20.69
N GLY A 7 26.01 13.19 -20.80
CA GLY A 7 24.81 12.41 -21.03
C GLY A 7 23.90 12.55 -19.81
N ASP A 8 22.74 13.15 -20.03
CA ASP A 8 21.68 13.36 -19.06
C ASP A 8 21.12 12.01 -18.57
N SER A 9 21.74 11.44 -17.53
CA SER A 9 21.30 10.17 -16.94
C SER A 9 20.00 10.31 -16.13
N ARG A 10 19.58 11.53 -15.79
CA ARG A 10 18.39 11.77 -14.95
C ARG A 10 17.08 11.54 -15.70
N ASN A 11 16.98 11.94 -16.97
CA ASN A 11 15.77 11.72 -17.76
C ASN A 11 15.50 10.24 -18.12
N GLN A 12 16.52 9.37 -18.07
CA GLN A 12 16.35 7.95 -18.38
C GLN A 12 15.79 7.15 -17.20
N GLU A 13 16.22 7.45 -15.97
CA GLU A 13 15.70 6.81 -14.75
C GLU A 13 14.24 7.23 -14.47
N GLU A 14 13.92 8.52 -14.61
CA GLU A 14 12.53 9.01 -14.46
C GLU A 14 11.58 8.39 -15.51
N GLY A 15 12.04 8.24 -16.75
CA GLY A 15 11.25 7.60 -17.82
C GLY A 15 11.00 6.11 -17.60
N PHE A 16 11.88 5.41 -16.90
CA PHE A 16 11.73 4.00 -16.54
C PHE A 16 10.73 3.83 -15.38
N ASP A 17 10.89 4.62 -14.31
CA ASP A 17 10.02 4.59 -13.13
C ASP A 17 8.55 4.92 -13.50
N VAL A 18 8.31 5.94 -14.33
CA VAL A 18 6.94 6.33 -14.72
C VAL A 18 6.25 5.23 -15.55
N LYS A 19 6.96 4.59 -16.49
CA LYS A 19 6.40 3.49 -17.28
C LYS A 19 6.13 2.27 -16.41
N PHE A 20 7.03 1.97 -15.48
CA PHE A 20 6.87 0.88 -14.54
C PHE A 20 5.64 1.09 -13.64
N ILE A 21 5.50 2.27 -13.02
CA ILE A 21 4.34 2.61 -12.19
C ILE A 21 3.04 2.49 -12.99
N ARG A 22 2.98 3.03 -14.21
CA ARG A 22 1.79 2.88 -15.06
C ARG A 22 1.49 1.41 -15.38
N SER A 23 2.51 0.57 -15.56
CA SER A 23 2.32 -0.86 -15.78
C SER A 23 1.78 -1.60 -14.55
N MET A 24 2.17 -1.18 -13.34
CA MET A 24 1.65 -1.73 -12.08
C MET A 24 0.15 -1.43 -11.93
N PHE A 25 -0.29 -0.25 -12.36
CA PHE A 25 -1.70 0.15 -12.35
C PHE A 25 -2.52 -0.42 -13.52
N ALA A 26 -1.91 -1.06 -14.52
CA ALA A 26 -2.66 -1.67 -15.63
C ALA A 26 -3.62 -2.79 -15.16
N HIS A 27 -3.37 -3.37 -13.99
CA HIS A 27 -4.13 -4.48 -13.41
C HIS A 27 -4.50 -4.27 -11.93
N ALA A 28 -4.29 -3.07 -11.38
CA ALA A 28 -4.54 -2.77 -9.97
C ALA A 28 -5.27 -1.43 -9.83
N ARG A 29 -6.24 -1.36 -8.92
CA ARG A 29 -6.99 -0.12 -8.61
C ARG A 29 -6.21 0.80 -7.67
N LEU A 30 -5.32 0.21 -6.90
CA LEU A 30 -4.44 0.85 -5.93
C LEU A 30 -3.02 0.34 -6.12
N ASP A 31 -2.06 1.16 -5.73
CA ASP A 31 -0.66 0.75 -5.60
C ASP A 31 -0.51 -0.50 -4.73
N HIS A 32 0.16 -1.50 -5.30
CA HIS A 32 0.34 -2.81 -4.70
C HIS A 32 1.17 -2.77 -3.41
N ASP A 33 2.13 -1.85 -3.29
CA ASP A 33 2.97 -1.78 -2.10
C ASP A 33 2.16 -1.35 -0.88
N VAL A 34 0.98 -0.74 -1.08
CA VAL A 34 0.05 -0.48 0.00
C VAL A 34 -0.53 -1.78 0.62
N TYR A 35 -0.40 -2.93 -0.04
CA TYR A 35 -0.71 -4.22 0.59
C TYR A 35 0.32 -4.65 1.66
N ASN A 36 1.57 -4.17 1.57
CA ASN A 36 2.67 -4.63 2.45
C ASN A 36 2.44 -4.31 3.94
N VAL A 37 1.56 -3.36 4.29
CA VAL A 37 1.25 -3.08 5.71
C VAL A 37 0.44 -4.20 6.34
N TRP A 38 -0.50 -4.77 5.58
CA TRP A 38 -1.35 -5.84 6.07
C TRP A 38 -0.56 -7.15 6.25
N HIS A 39 0.50 -7.34 5.47
CA HIS A 39 1.45 -8.44 5.63
C HIS A 39 2.33 -8.36 6.89
N LYS A 40 2.44 -7.18 7.51
CA LYS A 40 3.19 -7.00 8.76
C LYS A 40 2.36 -7.37 10.00
N LEU A 41 1.06 -7.62 9.83
CA LEU A 41 0.19 -8.03 10.92
C LEU A 41 0.47 -9.49 11.32
N PRO A 42 0.41 -9.82 12.61
CA PRO A 42 0.61 -11.18 13.07
C PRO A 42 -0.57 -12.08 12.67
N PHE A 43 -0.28 -13.23 12.06
CA PHE A 43 -1.28 -14.24 11.70
C PHE A 43 -1.31 -15.41 12.70
N ASN A 44 -0.34 -15.47 13.61
CA ASN A 44 -0.26 -16.45 14.68
C ASN A 44 0.46 -15.87 15.91
N GLU A 45 0.48 -16.63 17.01
CA GLU A 45 1.09 -16.18 18.26
C GLU A 45 2.61 -15.98 18.16
N GLU A 46 3.31 -16.77 17.36
CA GLU A 46 4.77 -16.66 17.20
C GLU A 46 5.19 -15.34 16.55
N GLN A 47 4.33 -14.77 15.70
CA GLN A 47 4.52 -13.48 15.05
C GLN A 47 4.10 -12.28 15.93
N TRP A 48 3.49 -12.55 17.09
CA TRP A 48 2.99 -11.49 17.97
C TRP A 48 4.12 -10.94 18.86
N HIS A 49 4.77 -9.88 18.40
CA HIS A 49 5.92 -9.28 19.09
C HIS A 49 5.59 -8.05 19.95
N GLY A 50 4.31 -7.71 20.11
CA GLY A 50 3.86 -6.54 20.86
C GLY A 50 2.48 -6.07 20.42
N PRO A 51 1.96 -4.97 21.00
CA PRO A 51 0.74 -4.36 20.51
C PRO A 51 0.90 -3.96 19.05
N ILE A 52 -0.14 -4.23 18.26
CA ILE A 52 -0.24 -3.79 16.88
C ILE A 52 -0.53 -2.29 16.88
N GLU A 53 0.28 -1.55 16.14
CA GLU A 53 0.13 -0.11 15.93
C GLU A 53 -0.99 0.20 14.91
N PRO A 54 -1.63 1.38 15.01
CA PRO A 54 -2.57 1.87 14.01
C PRO A 54 -1.98 1.85 12.60
N LEU A 55 -2.79 1.43 11.63
CA LEU A 55 -2.44 1.55 10.23
C LEU A 55 -2.74 2.96 9.74
N GLN A 56 -1.96 3.40 8.76
CA GLN A 56 -2.16 4.69 8.11
C GLN A 56 -3.12 4.59 6.94
N HIS A 57 -3.79 5.70 6.64
CA HIS A 57 -4.57 5.86 5.42
C HIS A 57 -3.68 5.82 4.17
N TYR A 58 -4.32 5.56 3.03
CA TYR A 58 -3.67 5.33 1.74
C TYR A 58 -2.72 6.46 1.34
N VAL A 59 -3.22 7.69 1.37
CA VAL A 59 -2.48 8.88 0.94
C VAL A 59 -1.30 9.17 1.86
N GLU A 60 -1.52 9.14 3.17
CA GLU A 60 -0.45 9.37 4.17
C GLU A 60 0.71 8.40 3.97
N ARG A 61 0.38 7.14 3.64
CA ARG A 61 1.38 6.12 3.43
C ARG A 61 2.17 6.33 2.15
N ILE A 62 1.49 6.62 1.05
CA ILE A 62 2.15 6.87 -0.23
C ILE A 62 3.08 8.07 -0.13
N GLU A 63 2.64 9.14 0.53
CA GLU A 63 3.46 10.33 0.73
C GLU A 63 4.70 10.06 1.59
N ARG A 64 4.63 9.09 2.51
CA ARG A 64 5.79 8.67 3.32
C ARG A 64 6.76 7.76 2.56
N ASP A 65 6.23 6.75 1.87
CA ASP A 65 7.02 5.59 1.44
C ASP A 65 7.35 5.59 -0.07
N ALA A 66 6.58 6.29 -0.91
CA ALA A 66 6.69 6.18 -2.36
C ALA A 66 7.45 7.35 -3.00
N LYS A 67 8.49 7.04 -3.79
CA LYS A 67 9.29 8.03 -4.52
C LYS A 67 8.47 8.88 -5.51
N ASN A 68 7.40 8.31 -6.06
CA ASN A 68 6.53 8.93 -7.06
C ASN A 68 5.09 9.11 -6.54
N ALA A 69 4.95 9.53 -5.27
CA ALA A 69 3.69 9.67 -4.56
C ALA A 69 2.60 10.43 -5.36
N ALA A 70 2.97 11.53 -6.02
CA ALA A 70 2.05 12.34 -6.81
C ALA A 70 1.46 11.57 -8.01
N LEU A 71 2.30 10.82 -8.74
CA LEU A 71 1.84 10.01 -9.88
C LEU A 71 0.98 8.84 -9.41
N ILE A 72 1.39 8.16 -8.34
CA ILE A 72 0.62 7.05 -7.76
C ILE A 72 -0.78 7.53 -7.35
N ARG A 73 -0.86 8.67 -6.64
CA ARG A 73 -2.14 9.27 -6.26
C ARG A 73 -3.01 9.63 -7.46
N GLN A 74 -2.40 10.13 -8.55
CA GLN A 74 -3.13 10.45 -9.78
C GLN A 74 -3.69 9.21 -10.49
N LEU A 75 -2.97 8.09 -10.45
CA LEU A 75 -3.37 6.84 -11.09
C LEU A 75 -4.32 5.99 -10.23
N SER A 76 -4.38 6.26 -8.93
CA SER A 76 -5.22 5.53 -7.99
C SER A 76 -6.70 5.79 -8.21
N ASP A 77 -7.50 4.73 -8.10
CA ASP A 77 -8.95 4.82 -8.17
C ASP A 77 -9.49 5.49 -6.89
N PRO A 78 -10.16 6.66 -6.98
CA PRO A 78 -10.62 7.40 -5.80
C PRO A 78 -11.67 6.64 -4.97
N GLU A 79 -12.50 5.80 -5.59
CA GLU A 79 -13.46 4.98 -4.86
C GLU A 79 -12.75 3.86 -4.10
N ALA A 80 -11.72 3.26 -4.72
CA ALA A 80 -10.91 2.24 -4.06
C ALA A 80 -10.09 2.84 -2.91
N VAL A 81 -9.56 4.06 -3.06
CA VAL A 81 -8.87 4.79 -1.98
C VAL A 81 -9.81 5.01 -0.81
N LYS A 82 -11.01 5.52 -1.07
CA LYS A 82 -12.02 5.74 -0.01
C LYS A 82 -12.39 4.44 0.71
N ALA A 83 -12.57 3.34 -0.03
CA ALA A 83 -12.87 2.05 0.55
C ALA A 83 -11.70 1.49 1.39
N TYR A 84 -10.46 1.73 0.96
CA TYR A 84 -9.27 1.38 1.71
C TYR A 84 -9.17 2.17 3.03
N ASP A 85 -9.37 3.49 2.98
CA ASP A 85 -9.30 4.34 4.17
C ASP A 85 -10.38 3.97 5.19
N GLN A 86 -11.60 3.68 4.71
CA GLN A 86 -12.66 3.18 5.59
C GLN A 86 -12.29 1.82 6.22
N LEU A 87 -11.66 0.91 5.48
CA LEU A 87 -11.20 -0.36 6.02
C LEU A 87 -10.13 -0.17 7.11
N VAL A 88 -9.23 0.78 6.92
CA VAL A 88 -8.21 1.16 7.92
C VAL A 88 -8.87 1.75 9.16
N ASP A 89 -9.87 2.61 9.02
CA ASP A 89 -10.62 3.16 10.15
C ASP A 89 -11.31 2.07 10.97
N GLU A 90 -11.98 1.13 10.30
CA GLU A 90 -12.63 -0.02 10.93
C GLU A 90 -11.63 -0.92 11.67
N PHE A 91 -10.46 -1.15 11.07
CA PHE A 91 -9.38 -1.92 11.69
C PHE A 91 -8.83 -1.20 12.93
N ASN A 92 -8.50 0.09 12.80
CA ASN A 92 -7.95 0.91 13.88
C ASN A 92 -8.94 1.05 15.05
N ALA A 93 -10.24 1.11 14.78
CA ALA A 93 -11.27 1.09 15.81
C ALA A 93 -11.35 -0.27 16.54
N SER A 94 -11.01 -1.36 15.85
CA SER A 94 -11.00 -2.73 16.40
C SER A 94 -9.69 -3.07 17.13
N LEU A 95 -8.61 -2.31 16.90
CA LEU A 95 -7.29 -2.57 17.46
C LEU A 95 -7.23 -2.75 18.98
N PRO A 96 -7.94 -1.96 19.82
CA PRO A 96 -7.89 -2.16 21.27
C PRO A 96 -8.34 -3.56 21.69
N GLU A 97 -9.39 -4.08 21.05
CA GLU A 97 -9.90 -5.42 21.36
C GLU A 97 -9.02 -6.50 20.73
N ILE A 98 -8.55 -6.31 19.50
CA ILE A 98 -7.60 -7.22 18.83
C ILE A 98 -6.33 -7.36 19.68
N ASN A 99 -5.77 -6.25 20.18
CA ASN A 99 -4.57 -6.26 21.00
C ASN A 99 -4.78 -6.91 22.37
N LYS A 100 -5.98 -6.77 22.95
CA LYS A 100 -6.35 -7.38 24.23
C LYS A 100 -6.57 -8.89 24.11
N THR A 101 -7.21 -9.34 23.05
CA THR A 101 -7.66 -10.72 22.87
C THR A 101 -6.77 -11.56 21.96
N LYS A 102 -5.81 -10.93 21.28
CA LYS A 102 -5.01 -11.53 20.19
C LYS A 102 -5.93 -12.17 19.12
N ASP A 103 -6.93 -11.41 18.66
CA ASP A 103 -7.92 -11.92 17.70
C ASP A 103 -7.36 -11.99 16.27
N PHE A 104 -6.70 -13.11 15.98
CA PHE A 104 -6.14 -13.40 14.66
C PHE A 104 -7.21 -13.58 13.56
N ASP A 105 -8.43 -14.03 13.92
CA ASP A 105 -9.49 -14.23 12.92
C ASP A 105 -10.01 -12.88 12.42
N THR A 106 -10.13 -11.90 13.31
CA THR A 106 -10.46 -10.52 12.93
C THR A 106 -9.36 -9.90 12.06
N ILE A 107 -8.07 -10.07 12.42
CA ILE A 107 -6.95 -9.60 11.57
C ILE A 107 -7.05 -10.21 10.15
N ARG A 108 -7.29 -11.52 10.06
CA ARG A 108 -7.41 -12.22 8.77
C ARG A 108 -8.57 -11.70 7.93
N LYS A 109 -9.74 -11.43 8.54
CA LYS A 109 -10.89 -10.84 7.83
C LYS A 109 -10.55 -9.49 7.21
N PHE A 110 -9.85 -8.62 7.94
CA PHE A 110 -9.41 -7.33 7.41
C PHE A 110 -8.38 -7.50 6.29
N TRP A 111 -7.43 -8.43 6.43
CA TRP A 111 -6.46 -8.77 5.39
C TRP A 111 -7.12 -9.24 4.09
N ASP A 112 -8.09 -10.16 4.17
CA ASP A 112 -8.84 -10.62 3.00
C ASP A 112 -9.65 -9.51 2.32
N ARG A 113 -10.26 -8.61 3.11
CA ARG A 113 -10.97 -7.43 2.58
C ARG A 113 -10.01 -6.47 1.88
N ALA A 114 -8.86 -6.19 2.47
CA ALA A 114 -7.82 -5.34 1.87
C ALA A 114 -7.32 -5.92 0.55
N ARG A 115 -7.10 -7.24 0.50
CA ARG A 115 -6.69 -7.96 -0.70
C ARG A 115 -7.69 -7.77 -1.84
N LYS A 116 -8.98 -7.95 -1.58
CA LYS A 116 -10.05 -7.79 -2.59
C LYS A 116 -10.17 -6.35 -3.12
N LEU A 117 -9.87 -5.36 -2.28
CA LEU A 117 -9.88 -3.95 -2.70
C LEU A 117 -8.71 -3.62 -3.63
N ILE A 118 -7.53 -4.21 -3.39
CA ILE A 118 -6.31 -3.91 -4.14
C ILE A 118 -6.24 -4.71 -5.44
N TYR A 119 -6.53 -6.02 -5.37
CA TYR A 119 -6.62 -6.88 -6.55
C TYR A 119 -8.10 -7.01 -6.92
N SER A 120 -8.53 -6.30 -7.97
CA SER A 120 -9.84 -6.54 -8.56
C SER A 120 -9.96 -8.03 -8.88
N GLU A 121 -10.97 -8.71 -8.35
CA GLU A 121 -11.20 -10.13 -8.65
C GLU A 121 -11.22 -10.29 -10.18
N ARG A 122 -10.28 -11.07 -10.73
CA ARG A 122 -10.44 -11.63 -12.07
C ARG A 122 -11.64 -12.55 -11.98
N GLU A 123 -12.77 -12.12 -12.52
CA GLU A 123 -13.73 -13.05 -13.12
C GLU A 123 -13.16 -13.64 -14.41
#